data_AF-A0AAV9C539-F1
#
_entry.id   AF-A0AAV9C539-F1
#
_cell.length_a   1.000
_cell.length_b   1.000
_cell.length_c   1.000
_cell.angle_alpha   90.00
_cell.angle_beta   90.00
_cell.angle_gamma   90.00
#
_symmetry.space_group_name_H-M   'P 1'
#
loop_
_entity.id
_entity.type
_entity.pdbx_description
1 polymer ?
#
loop_
_entity_poly.entity_id
_entity_poly.type
_entity_poly.pdbx_seq_one_letter_code
_entity_poly.pdbx_strand_id
1 'polypeptide(L)'
;MDTSVAKHLSSSYGSMAEQVALIAQDENLGKRLAHGYPYLEAEVAYCARNEYCESAIDFIARRTRLAFLDVDAAAQALPRIIQILATELGWNGERLERERMDAEGFLQTFKTVKMLPS
;
A
#
# COMPACT_ATOMS: atom_id res chain seq x y z
N MET A 1 -9.70 0.58 -17.07
CA MET A 1 -9.02 1.28 -15.96
C MET A 1 -9.52 2.71 -15.88
N ASP A 2 -9.65 3.25 -14.67
CA ASP A 2 -9.99 4.65 -14.42
C ASP A 2 -8.86 5.58 -14.90
N THR A 3 -9.19 6.73 -15.50
CA THR A 3 -8.22 7.72 -15.99
C THR A 3 -7.29 8.23 -14.89
N SER A 4 -7.78 8.36 -13.64
CA SER A 4 -6.93 8.81 -12.52
C SER A 4 -5.87 7.77 -12.16
N VAL A 5 -6.22 6.48 -12.25
CA VAL A 5 -5.32 5.35 -11.98
C VAL A 5 -4.30 5.23 -13.10
N ALA A 6 -4.72 5.32 -14.36
CA ALA A 6 -3.79 5.27 -15.50
C ALA A 6 -2.74 6.40 -15.43
N LYS A 7 -3.18 7.63 -15.09
CA LYS A 7 -2.27 8.77 -14.90
C LYS A 7 -1.31 8.55 -13.74
N HIS A 8 -1.81 8.05 -12.59
CA HIS A 8 -1.00 7.70 -11.43
C HIS A 8 0.09 6.68 -11.80
N LEU A 9 -0.31 5.54 -12.36
CA LEU A 9 0.63 4.48 -12.73
C LEU A 9 1.71 4.98 -13.70
N SER A 10 1.31 5.73 -14.73
CA SER A 10 2.27 6.32 -15.68
C SER A 10 3.26 7.28 -14.98
N SER A 11 2.78 8.11 -14.05
CA SER A 11 3.64 9.06 -13.33
C SER A 11 4.55 8.42 -12.29
N SER A 12 4.09 7.36 -11.61
CA SER A 12 4.82 6.72 -10.50
C SER A 12 5.75 5.61 -10.96
N TYR A 13 5.35 4.83 -11.98
CA TYR A 13 6.07 3.64 -12.43
C TYR A 13 6.68 3.79 -13.82
N GLY A 14 6.37 4.86 -14.56
CA GLY A 14 6.95 5.11 -15.90
C GLY A 14 6.73 3.93 -16.84
N SER A 15 7.82 3.37 -17.37
CA SER A 15 7.79 2.19 -18.24
C SER A 15 7.25 0.93 -17.57
N MET A 16 7.29 0.85 -16.23
CA MET A 16 6.81 -0.30 -15.47
C MET A 16 5.30 -0.26 -15.21
N ALA A 17 4.62 0.84 -15.58
CA ALA A 17 3.18 0.99 -15.40
C ALA A 17 2.37 -0.12 -16.09
N GLU A 18 2.84 -0.60 -17.24
CA GLU A 18 2.22 -1.72 -17.97
C GLU A 18 2.29 -3.02 -17.15
N GLN A 19 3.44 -3.32 -16.54
CA GLN A 19 3.59 -4.51 -15.70
C GLN A 19 2.66 -4.46 -14.49
N VAL A 20 2.51 -3.30 -13.85
CA VAL A 20 1.56 -3.13 -12.74
C VAL A 20 0.11 -3.32 -13.23
N ALA A 21 -0.23 -2.82 -14.41
CA ALA A 21 -1.55 -2.99 -15.01
C ALA A 21 -1.85 -4.46 -15.37
N LEU A 22 -0.85 -5.21 -15.83
CA LEU A 22 -0.97 -6.65 -16.10
C LEU A 22 -1.22 -7.43 -14.81
N ILE A 23 -0.45 -7.18 -13.74
CA ILE A 23 -0.70 -7.78 -12.41
C ILE A 23 -2.13 -7.47 -11.94
N ALA A 24 -2.58 -6.22 -12.10
CA ALA A 24 -3.93 -5.82 -11.73
C ALA A 24 -5.02 -6.63 -12.46
N GLN A 25 -4.81 -6.95 -13.73
CA GLN A 25 -5.76 -7.68 -14.57
C GLN A 25 -5.70 -9.18 -14.31
N ASP A 26 -4.50 -9.77 -14.36
CA ASP A 26 -4.31 -11.23 -14.37
C ASP A 26 -4.51 -11.85 -12.98
N GLU A 27 -4.19 -11.09 -11.92
CA GLU A 27 -4.23 -11.58 -10.54
C GLU A 27 -5.42 -11.03 -9.75
N ASN A 28 -6.36 -10.34 -10.43
CA ASN A 28 -7.54 -9.74 -9.83
C ASN A 28 -7.20 -8.73 -8.71
N LEU A 29 -6.06 -8.02 -8.85
CA LEU A 29 -5.57 -6.99 -7.94
C LEU A 29 -5.83 -5.56 -8.47
N GLY A 30 -6.81 -5.39 -9.36
CA GLY A 30 -7.19 -4.09 -9.93
C GLY A 30 -8.05 -3.21 -9.03
N LYS A 31 -8.32 -3.62 -7.79
CA LYS A 31 -9.07 -2.82 -6.82
C LYS A 31 -8.19 -1.74 -6.22
N ARG A 32 -8.80 -0.59 -5.88
CA ARG A 32 -8.13 0.47 -5.14
C ARG A 32 -7.97 0.06 -3.68
N LEU A 33 -6.84 0.39 -3.08
CA LEU A 33 -6.54 0.15 -1.67
C LEU A 33 -7.36 1.03 -0.73
N ALA A 34 -7.59 2.28 -1.12
CA ALA A 34 -8.36 3.24 -0.34
C ALA A 34 -9.27 4.07 -1.26
N HIS A 35 -10.47 4.39 -0.77
CA HIS A 35 -11.39 5.24 -1.50
C HIS A 35 -10.80 6.64 -1.68
N GLY A 36 -10.99 7.24 -2.87
CA GLY A 36 -10.45 8.57 -3.20
C GLY A 36 -8.97 8.60 -3.62
N TYR A 37 -8.22 7.50 -3.44
CA TYR A 37 -6.81 7.42 -3.84
C TYR A 37 -6.62 6.53 -5.07
N PRO A 38 -5.64 6.84 -5.94
CA PRO A 38 -5.41 6.07 -7.16
C PRO A 38 -4.54 4.82 -6.96
N TYR A 39 -4.23 4.45 -5.71
CA TYR A 39 -3.37 3.31 -5.38
C TYR A 39 -4.13 1.99 -5.52
N LEU A 40 -3.55 1.04 -6.26
CA LEU A 40 -4.10 -0.30 -6.49
C LEU A 40 -3.48 -1.37 -5.59
N GLU A 41 -4.22 -2.45 -5.38
CA GLU A 41 -3.70 -3.67 -4.76
C GLU A 41 -2.49 -4.24 -5.54
N ALA A 42 -2.51 -4.13 -6.87
CA ALA A 42 -1.43 -4.58 -7.74
C ALA A 42 -0.08 -3.89 -7.47
N GLU A 43 -0.11 -2.64 -6.98
CA GLU A 43 1.11 -1.93 -6.60
C GLU A 43 1.79 -2.61 -5.41
N VAL A 44 1.03 -3.19 -4.47
CA VAL A 44 1.57 -3.94 -3.34
C VAL A 44 2.35 -5.16 -3.83
N ALA A 45 1.72 -5.96 -4.68
CA ALA A 45 2.34 -7.16 -5.26
C ALA A 45 3.57 -6.80 -6.11
N TYR A 46 3.46 -5.78 -6.95
CA TYR A 46 4.58 -5.30 -7.75
C TYR A 46 5.76 -4.84 -6.89
N CYS A 47 5.51 -4.03 -5.85
CA CYS A 47 6.55 -3.53 -4.96
C CYS A 47 7.20 -4.66 -4.15
N ALA A 48 6.45 -5.68 -3.73
CA ALA A 48 7.00 -6.85 -3.06
C ALA A 48 7.98 -7.61 -3.96
N ARG A 49 7.61 -7.84 -5.22
CA ARG A 49 8.39 -8.63 -6.19
C ARG A 49 9.60 -7.88 -6.76
N ASN A 50 9.46 -6.58 -7.03
CA ASN A 50 10.41 -5.84 -7.86
C ASN A 50 11.11 -4.70 -7.11
N GLU A 51 10.57 -4.23 -5.99
CA GLU A 51 11.09 -3.06 -5.28
C GLU A 51 11.54 -3.34 -3.85
N TYR A 52 11.66 -4.61 -3.47
CA TYR A 52 12.09 -5.04 -2.13
C TYR A 52 11.22 -4.43 -1.01
N CYS A 53 9.91 -4.35 -1.24
CA CYS A 53 8.97 -3.92 -0.20
C CYS A 53 8.72 -5.07 0.79
N GLU A 54 9.47 -5.08 1.89
CA GLU A 54 9.47 -6.17 2.89
C GLU A 54 8.66 -5.87 4.16
N SER A 55 7.92 -4.76 4.21
CA SER A 55 7.05 -4.43 5.35
C SER A 55 5.85 -3.59 4.93
N ALA A 56 4.78 -3.65 5.72
CA ALA A 56 3.60 -2.82 5.49
C ALA A 56 3.90 -1.33 5.68
N ILE A 57 4.79 -1.00 6.62
CA ILE A 57 5.27 0.37 6.87
C ILE A 57 5.99 0.92 5.64
N ASP A 58 6.87 0.14 5.00
CA ASP A 58 7.55 0.57 3.78
C ASP A 58 6.55 1.01 2.71
N PHE A 59 5.53 0.17 2.47
CA PHE A 59 4.54 0.45 1.44
C PHE A 59 3.74 1.74 1.73
N ILE A 60 3.17 1.86 2.93
CA ILE A 60 2.31 3.00 3.30
C ILE A 60 3.09 4.30 3.52
N ALA A 61 4.37 4.23 3.91
CA ALA A 61 5.18 5.40 4.20
C ALA A 61 6.02 5.86 3.00
N ARG A 62 6.61 4.94 2.22
CA ARG A 62 7.59 5.29 1.18
C ARG A 62 7.05 5.13 -0.24
N ARG A 63 6.35 4.04 -0.52
CA ARG A 63 5.87 3.70 -1.87
C ARG A 63 4.65 4.50 -2.30
N THR A 64 3.67 4.60 -1.41
CA THR A 64 2.46 5.40 -1.65
C THR A 64 2.46 6.71 -0.89
N ARG A 65 3.17 6.77 0.25
CA ARG A 65 3.10 7.86 1.24
C ARG A 65 1.67 8.09 1.78
N LEU A 66 0.77 7.12 1.64
CA LEU A 66 -0.62 7.21 2.08
C LEU A 66 -0.72 7.53 3.58
N ALA A 67 0.20 7.01 4.40
CA ALA A 67 0.27 7.32 5.83
C ALA A 67 0.45 8.81 6.14
N PHE A 68 1.10 9.57 5.26
CA PHE A 68 1.30 11.03 5.42
C PHE A 68 0.15 11.84 4.84
N LEU A 69 -0.53 11.31 3.81
CA LEU A 69 -1.64 11.98 3.14
C LEU A 69 -2.94 11.85 3.94
N ASP A 70 -3.26 10.63 4.37
CA ASP A 70 -4.45 10.32 5.14
C ASP A 70 -4.23 9.03 5.95
N VAL A 71 -4.06 9.23 7.25
CA VAL A 71 -3.82 8.15 8.22
C VAL A 71 -5.02 7.20 8.32
N ASP A 72 -6.25 7.71 8.17
CA ASP A 72 -7.45 6.89 8.28
C ASP A 72 -7.66 6.05 7.02
N ALA A 73 -7.34 6.59 5.84
CA ALA A 73 -7.28 5.82 4.60
C ALA A 73 -6.18 4.75 4.64
N ALA A 74 -5.00 5.08 5.16
CA ALA A 74 -3.91 4.12 5.37
C ALA A 74 -4.31 2.98 6.31
N ALA A 75 -4.96 3.31 7.43
CA ALA A 75 -5.42 2.31 8.40
C ALA A 75 -6.50 1.38 7.80
N GLN A 76 -7.40 1.89 6.97
CA GLN A 76 -8.40 1.08 6.27
C GLN A 76 -7.78 0.14 5.23
N ALA A 77 -6.75 0.61 4.51
CA ALA A 77 -6.05 -0.19 3.51
C ALA A 77 -5.12 -1.26 4.12
N LEU A 78 -4.63 -1.02 5.35
CA LEU A 78 -3.57 -1.80 5.99
C LEU A 78 -3.84 -3.31 6.03
N PRO A 79 -5.01 -3.83 6.43
CA PRO A 79 -5.27 -5.26 6.45
C PRO A 79 -5.10 -5.91 5.07
N ARG A 80 -5.52 -5.23 4.01
CA ARG A 80 -5.43 -5.75 2.64
C ARG A 80 -3.98 -5.73 2.14
N ILE A 81 -3.23 -4.68 2.45
CA ILE A 81 -1.79 -4.57 2.12
C ILE A 81 -1.02 -5.73 2.76
N ILE A 82 -1.23 -5.97 4.06
CA ILE A 82 -0.53 -7.04 4.79
C ILE A 82 -0.87 -8.41 4.19
N GLN A 83 -2.14 -8.67 3.83
CA GLN A 83 -2.53 -9.93 3.20
C GLN A 83 -1.80 -10.18 1.87
N ILE A 84 -1.68 -9.15 1.03
CA ILE A 84 -0.98 -9.27 -0.25
C ILE A 84 0.51 -9.49 0.00
N LEU A 85 1.16 -8.68 0.85
CA LEU A 85 2.57 -8.85 1.21
C LEU A 85 2.85 -10.24 1.80
N ALA A 86 1.96 -10.74 2.67
CA ALA A 86 2.09 -12.07 3.24
C ALA A 86 2.04 -13.18 2.19
N THR A 87 1.20 -13.01 1.17
CA THR A 87 1.10 -13.95 0.04
C THR A 87 2.36 -13.92 -0.81
N GLU A 88 2.86 -12.72 -1.13
CA GLU A 88 4.05 -12.54 -1.96
C GLU A 88 5.35 -12.99 -1.29
N LEU A 89 5.47 -12.74 0.02
CA LEU A 89 6.70 -12.96 0.79
C LEU A 89 6.66 -14.23 1.65
N GLY A 90 5.57 -15.00 1.59
CA GLY A 90 5.41 -16.24 2.33
C GLY A 90 5.39 -16.06 3.85
N TRP A 91 4.77 -14.99 4.35
CA TRP A 91 4.71 -14.72 5.79
C TRP A 91 3.82 -15.70 6.53
N ASN A 92 4.27 -16.10 7.73
CA ASN A 92 3.47 -16.88 8.67
C ASN A 92 2.58 -15.98 9.54
N GLY A 93 1.68 -16.59 10.32
CA GLY A 93 0.74 -15.87 11.19
C GLY A 93 1.44 -14.94 12.21
N GLU A 94 2.59 -15.35 12.75
CA GLU A 94 3.36 -14.51 13.68
C GLU A 94 3.93 -13.26 13.02
N ARG A 95 4.43 -13.38 11.78
CA ARG A 95 4.92 -12.24 11.01
C ARG A 95 3.78 -11.31 10.60
N LEU A 96 2.64 -11.87 10.18
CA LEU A 96 1.42 -11.13 9.87
C LEU A 96 0.98 -10.24 11.04
N GLU A 97 0.92 -10.81 12.24
CA GLU A 97 0.50 -10.08 13.44
C GLU A 97 1.51 -9.02 13.85
N ARG A 98 2.81 -9.32 13.74
CA ARG A 98 3.88 -8.34 13.99
C ARG A 98 3.78 -7.14 13.06
N GLU A 99 3.63 -7.38 11.76
CA GLU A 99 3.48 -6.32 10.76
C GLU A 99 2.24 -5.47 11.01
N ARG A 100 1.14 -6.10 11.44
CA ARG A 100 -0.08 -5.40 11.83
C ARG A 100 0.17 -4.48 13.03
N MET A 101 0.74 -5.00 14.11
CA MET A 101 1.03 -4.23 15.32
C MET A 101 2.01 -3.08 15.05
N ASP A 102 3.09 -3.34 14.31
CA ASP A 102 4.10 -2.34 14.00
C ASP A 102 3.53 -1.23 13.12
N ALA A 103 2.75 -1.58 12.09
CA ALA A 103 2.14 -0.61 11.19
C ALA A 103 1.01 0.19 11.87
N GLU A 104 0.17 -0.44 12.69
CA GLU A 104 -0.83 0.27 13.51
C GLU A 104 -0.14 1.26 14.46
N GLY A 105 0.92 0.83 15.16
CA GLY A 105 1.72 1.69 16.04
C GLY A 105 2.35 2.86 15.29
N PHE A 106 2.92 2.61 14.11
CA PHE A 106 3.46 3.65 13.23
C PHE A 106 2.41 4.70 12.87
N LEU A 107 1.20 4.30 12.47
CA LEU A 107 0.11 5.22 12.14
C LEU A 107 -0.34 6.07 13.33
N GLN A 108 -0.30 5.53 14.56
CA GLN A 108 -0.63 6.29 15.77
C GLN A 108 0.33 7.46 16.04
N THR A 109 1.60 7.34 15.61
CA THR A 109 2.57 8.44 15.75
C THR A 109 2.13 9.69 14.98
N PHE A 110 1.44 9.54 13.85
CA PHE A 110 0.91 10.65 13.05
C PHE A 110 -0.41 11.20 13.60
N LYS A 111 -1.26 10.35 14.20
CA LYS A 111 -2.51 10.82 14.84
C LYS A 111 -2.23 11.74 16.02
N THR A 112 -1.18 11.43 16.79
CA THR A 112 -0.82 12.18 17.99
C THR A 112 -0.32 13.60 17.66
N VAL A 113 0.38 13.78 16.53
CA VAL A 113 0.86 15.10 16.06
C VAL A 113 -0.29 16.02 15.67
N LYS A 114 -1.42 15.47 15.20
CA LYS A 114 -2.61 16.23 14.78
C LYS A 114 -3.39 16.85 15.96
N MET A 115 -3.07 16.48 17.21
CA MET A 115 -3.77 16.93 18.42
C MET A 115 -3.10 18.07 19.19
N LEU A 116 -1.99 18.64 18.70
CA LEU A 116 -1.43 19.84 19.33
C LEU A 116 -2.23 21.09 18.90
N PRO A 117 -2.88 21.80 19.83
CA PRO A 117 -3.54 23.06 19.50
C PRO A 117 -2.49 24.11 19.12
N SER A 118 -2.82 24.91 18.10
CA SER A 118 -2.06 26.10 17.68
C SER A 118 -2.17 27.22 18.71
#